data_AF-E0RV36-F1
#
_entry.id   AF-E0RV36-F1
#
_cell.length_a   1.000
_cell.length_b   1.000
_cell.length_c   1.000
_cell.angle_alpha   90.00
_cell.angle_beta   90.00
_cell.angle_gamma   90.00
#
_symmetry.space_group_name_H-M   'P 1'
#
loop_
_entity.id
_entity.type
_entity.pdbx_description
1 polymer ?
#
loop_
_entity_poly.entity_id
_entity_poly.type
_entity_poly.pdbx_seq_one_letter_code
_entity_poly.pdbx_strand_id
1 'polypeptide(L)'
;MNNTSQDTRERIGVRNSHNIISIIFLSLVALLALSFSVMLLIKNASLKREEEAVRSELEALNEEGYYTLTEADKLIENAKEETRVETTNSIKEKIQEKLEAGEGTTSTIRSLFPDQMVVASSGRYYFFPILDSIAHHGFTEEDFEVGEDGFLEYVGEDGSVNVKKGVDVSRFQGKIDWDKVADAGIDFAFIRVGLRGTTEGKILVDDCFEDNIKGATASGIDVGVYFYSQAVNEEEALDEVQLVLDMIEPYEVKYPVVIDVESADSDSARTNELTSDQYEAVVHTFCDTVRSAGYKPMIYGNVKSYTLLMDAQDVDDYDIWIAYYGTPLYYPYHFDVWQFTSSGKVAGIDGNVDLDICITDY
;
A
#
# COMPACT_ATOMS: atom_id res chain seq x y z
N MET A 1 20.89 -51.05 -117.52
CA MET A 1 21.20 -49.72 -116.96
C MET A 1 19.96 -48.86 -117.13
N ASN A 2 19.01 -48.95 -116.22
CA ASN A 2 18.85 -48.20 -114.96
C ASN A 2 17.87 -47.03 -115.10
N ASN A 3 16.62 -47.41 -114.82
CA ASN A 3 15.58 -46.69 -114.09
C ASN A 3 16.16 -45.68 -113.07
N THR A 4 15.90 -44.36 -113.19
CA THR A 4 16.11 -43.38 -112.08
C THR A 4 15.52 -41.96 -112.28
N SER A 5 14.67 -41.69 -113.27
CA SER A 5 14.15 -40.32 -113.50
C SER A 5 12.79 -40.02 -112.86
N GLN A 6 12.07 -41.01 -112.33
CA GLN A 6 10.74 -40.79 -111.74
C GLN A 6 10.78 -40.45 -110.24
N ASP A 7 11.86 -40.81 -109.52
CA ASP A 7 12.00 -40.62 -108.06
C ASP A 7 12.36 -39.15 -107.68
N THR A 8 12.84 -38.33 -108.62
CA THR A 8 13.29 -36.95 -108.30
C THR A 8 12.17 -35.91 -108.28
N ARG A 9 11.10 -36.10 -109.08
CA ARG A 9 10.00 -35.11 -109.16
C ARG A 9 9.01 -35.22 -108.00
N GLU A 10 8.74 -36.43 -107.49
CA GLU A 10 7.93 -36.60 -106.27
C GLU A 10 8.65 -36.03 -105.03
N ARG A 11 9.97 -36.23 -104.90
CA ARG A 11 10.75 -35.70 -103.75
C ARG A 11 10.83 -34.16 -103.70
N ILE A 12 10.78 -33.46 -104.84
CA ILE A 12 10.85 -31.99 -104.88
C ILE A 12 9.49 -31.35 -104.52
N GLY A 13 8.37 -31.95 -104.95
CA GLY A 13 7.02 -31.50 -104.58
C GLY A 13 6.69 -31.67 -103.09
N VAL A 14 7.17 -32.77 -102.48
CA VAL A 14 7.02 -33.03 -101.03
C VAL A 14 7.89 -32.10 -100.17
N ARG A 15 9.10 -31.74 -100.64
CA ARG A 15 10.02 -30.86 -99.89
C ARG A 15 9.57 -29.39 -99.89
N ASN A 16 8.98 -28.90 -100.98
CA ASN A 16 8.42 -27.54 -101.03
C ASN A 16 7.10 -27.41 -100.26
N SER A 17 6.25 -28.43 -100.26
CA SER A 17 5.03 -28.43 -99.44
C SER A 17 5.35 -28.50 -97.94
N HIS A 18 6.34 -29.29 -97.52
CA HIS A 18 6.81 -29.28 -96.12
C HIS A 18 7.39 -27.93 -95.69
N ASN A 19 8.15 -27.24 -96.54
CA ASN A 19 8.68 -25.91 -96.21
C ASN A 19 7.57 -24.86 -96.07
N ILE A 20 6.56 -24.88 -96.95
CA ILE A 20 5.44 -23.95 -96.87
C ILE A 20 4.58 -24.24 -95.62
N ILE A 21 4.32 -25.50 -95.31
CA ILE A 21 3.59 -25.90 -94.09
C ILE A 21 4.35 -25.46 -92.83
N SER A 22 5.68 -25.64 -92.78
CA SER A 22 6.50 -25.18 -91.66
C SER A 22 6.50 -23.66 -91.51
N ILE A 23 6.57 -22.89 -92.61
CA ILE A 23 6.48 -21.42 -92.56
C ILE A 23 5.11 -20.97 -92.06
N ILE A 24 4.02 -21.57 -92.55
CA ILE A 24 2.66 -21.27 -92.09
C ILE A 24 2.52 -21.62 -90.60
N PHE A 25 3.04 -22.77 -90.17
CA PHE A 25 2.98 -23.20 -88.77
C PHE A 25 3.80 -22.26 -87.86
N LEU A 26 5.03 -21.91 -88.23
CA LEU A 26 5.86 -20.94 -87.50
C LEU A 26 5.21 -19.55 -87.44
N SER A 27 4.59 -19.11 -88.54
CA SER A 27 3.85 -17.84 -88.58
C SER A 27 2.62 -17.88 -87.67
N LEU A 28 1.91 -19.01 -87.62
CA LEU A 28 0.77 -19.21 -86.73
C LEU A 28 1.19 -19.21 -85.25
N VAL A 29 2.30 -19.88 -84.92
CA VAL A 29 2.87 -19.88 -83.57
C VAL A 29 3.33 -18.48 -83.17
N ALA A 30 3.95 -17.73 -84.07
CA ALA A 30 4.34 -16.35 -83.81
C ALA A 30 3.13 -15.42 -83.60
N LEU A 31 2.06 -15.59 -84.37
CA LEU A 31 0.81 -14.84 -84.18
C LEU A 31 0.12 -15.20 -82.86
N LEU A 32 0.10 -16.48 -82.48
CA LEU A 32 -0.43 -16.92 -81.19
C LEU A 32 0.39 -16.34 -80.03
N ALA A 33 1.73 -16.39 -80.11
CA ALA A 33 2.62 -15.80 -79.12
C ALA A 33 2.39 -14.27 -79.00
N LEU A 34 2.29 -13.57 -80.12
CA LEU A 34 2.02 -12.14 -80.14
C LEU A 34 0.64 -11.82 -79.52
N SER A 35 -0.39 -12.60 -79.87
CA SER A 35 -1.74 -12.43 -79.29
C SER A 35 -1.76 -12.64 -77.78
N PHE A 36 -0.99 -13.62 -77.28
CA PHE A 36 -0.84 -13.90 -75.87
C PHE A 36 -0.08 -12.79 -75.14
N SER A 37 1.01 -12.27 -75.74
CA SER A 37 1.73 -11.11 -75.19
C SER A 37 0.86 -9.85 -75.13
N VAL A 38 0.05 -9.59 -76.15
CA VAL A 38 -0.90 -8.47 -76.16
C VAL A 38 -1.96 -8.65 -75.07
N MET A 39 -2.49 -9.87 -74.90
CA MET A 39 -3.44 -10.19 -73.82
C MET A 39 -2.83 -9.94 -72.44
N LEU A 40 -1.58 -10.36 -72.21
CA LEU A 40 -0.86 -10.10 -70.96
C LEU A 40 -0.64 -8.60 -70.71
N LEU A 41 -0.28 -7.84 -71.75
CA LEU A 41 -0.13 -6.39 -71.64
C LEU A 41 -1.44 -5.69 -71.26
N ILE A 42 -2.56 -6.10 -71.88
CA ILE A 42 -3.89 -5.57 -71.55
C ILE A 42 -4.27 -5.93 -70.11
N LYS A 43 -4.04 -7.18 -69.69
CA LYS A 43 -4.34 -7.61 -68.31
C LYS A 43 -3.48 -6.88 -67.28
N ASN A 44 -2.20 -6.69 -67.55
CA ASN A 44 -1.28 -5.93 -66.69
C ASN A 44 -1.69 -4.45 -66.62
N ALA A 45 -2.05 -3.84 -67.75
CA ALA A 45 -2.55 -2.47 -67.77
C ALA A 45 -3.89 -2.33 -67.01
N SER A 46 -4.76 -3.34 -67.07
CA SER A 46 -6.00 -3.38 -66.30
C SER A 46 -5.73 -3.47 -64.81
N LEU A 47 -4.85 -4.39 -64.40
CA LEU A 47 -4.49 -4.58 -62.99
C LEU A 47 -3.85 -3.33 -62.39
N LYS A 48 -2.98 -2.64 -63.15
CA LYS A 48 -2.39 -1.37 -62.69
C LYS A 48 -3.44 -0.28 -62.47
N ARG A 49 -4.45 -0.18 -63.33
CA ARG A 49 -5.54 0.79 -63.14
C ARG A 49 -6.40 0.43 -61.94
N GLU A 50 -6.64 -0.85 -61.71
CA GLU A 50 -7.38 -1.34 -60.55
C GLU A 50 -6.60 -1.06 -59.25
N GLU A 51 -5.28 -1.27 -59.25
CA GLU A 51 -4.38 -0.91 -58.15
C GLU A 51 -4.35 0.60 -57.89
N GLU A 52 -4.23 1.43 -58.94
CA GLU A 52 -4.28 2.89 -58.82
C GLU A 52 -5.64 3.39 -58.31
N ALA A 53 -6.76 2.79 -58.76
CA ALA A 53 -8.10 3.15 -58.30
C ALA A 53 -8.30 2.80 -56.82
N VAL A 54 -7.93 1.58 -56.41
CA VAL A 54 -8.00 1.14 -55.00
C VAL A 54 -7.11 2.01 -54.13
N ARG A 55 -5.91 2.38 -54.61
CA ARG A 55 -5.01 3.27 -53.88
C ARG A 55 -5.58 4.67 -53.74
N SER A 56 -6.16 5.22 -54.80
CA SER A 56 -6.81 6.54 -54.76
C SER A 56 -8.02 6.56 -53.83
N GLU A 57 -8.79 5.46 -53.78
CA GLU A 57 -9.93 5.30 -52.86
C GLU A 57 -9.44 5.20 -51.41
N LEU A 58 -8.34 4.49 -51.16
CA LEU A 58 -7.70 4.40 -49.85
C LEU A 58 -7.14 5.75 -49.38
N GLU A 59 -6.53 6.52 -50.28
CA GLU A 59 -6.03 7.88 -50.01
C GLU A 59 -7.20 8.85 -49.70
N ALA A 60 -8.31 8.76 -50.44
CA ALA A 60 -9.51 9.58 -50.18
C ALA A 60 -10.18 9.22 -48.83
N LEU A 61 -10.26 7.93 -48.47
CA LEU A 61 -10.79 7.48 -47.18
C LEU A 61 -9.92 7.96 -46.00
N ASN A 62 -8.60 8.01 -46.19
CA ASN A 62 -7.67 8.52 -45.19
C ASN A 62 -7.81 10.05 -45.01
N GLU A 63 -8.06 10.81 -46.08
CA GLU A 63 -8.38 12.25 -46.00
C GLU A 63 -9.72 12.53 -45.30
N GLU A 64 -10.70 11.61 -45.40
CA GLU A 64 -11.98 11.67 -44.67
C GLU A 64 -11.90 11.16 -43.21
N GLY A 65 -10.73 10.69 -42.76
CA GLY A 65 -10.48 10.29 -41.37
C GLY A 65 -10.79 8.84 -41.03
N TYR A 66 -10.93 7.96 -42.02
CA TYR A 66 -11.10 6.52 -41.81
C TYR A 66 -9.74 5.81 -41.80
N TYR A 67 -9.42 5.13 -40.69
CA TYR A 67 -8.20 4.34 -40.54
C TYR A 67 -8.39 2.90 -40.99
N THR A 68 -7.39 2.31 -41.64
CA THR A 68 -7.33 0.84 -41.77
C THR A 68 -7.16 0.19 -40.39
N LEU A 69 -7.52 -1.08 -40.23
CA LEU A 69 -7.34 -1.81 -38.96
C LEU A 69 -5.89 -1.74 -38.46
N THR A 70 -4.92 -1.90 -39.35
CA THR A 70 -3.48 -1.81 -39.03
C THR A 70 -3.07 -0.40 -38.57
N GLU A 71 -3.62 0.65 -39.16
CA GLU A 71 -3.34 2.03 -38.75
C GLU A 71 -4.02 2.38 -37.43
N ALA A 72 -5.25 1.90 -37.22
CA ALA A 72 -5.97 2.05 -35.96
C ALA A 72 -5.21 1.35 -34.82
N ASP A 73 -4.74 0.12 -35.03
CA ASP A 73 -3.93 -0.62 -34.05
C ASP A 73 -2.63 0.13 -33.73
N LYS A 74 -1.96 0.70 -34.74
CA LYS A 74 -0.72 1.47 -34.56
C LYS A 74 -0.96 2.80 -33.84
N LEU A 75 -2.07 3.48 -34.10
CA LEU A 75 -2.47 4.69 -33.38
C LEU A 75 -2.81 4.39 -31.93
N ILE A 76 -3.51 3.28 -31.66
CA ILE A 76 -3.78 2.81 -30.30
C ILE A 76 -2.47 2.45 -29.58
N GLU A 77 -1.53 1.79 -30.25
CA GLU A 77 -0.22 1.45 -29.69
C GLU A 77 0.60 2.71 -29.37
N ASN A 78 0.66 3.68 -30.31
CA ASN A 78 1.33 4.96 -30.09
C ASN A 78 0.67 5.76 -28.96
N ALA A 79 -0.66 5.85 -28.93
CA ALA A 79 -1.38 6.55 -27.87
C ALA A 79 -1.16 5.89 -26.50
N LYS A 80 -1.09 4.56 -26.45
CA LYS A 80 -0.72 3.81 -25.23
C LYS A 80 0.70 4.13 -24.79
N GLU A 81 1.66 4.16 -25.72
CA GLU A 81 3.05 4.51 -25.39
C GLU A 81 3.21 5.97 -24.97
N GLU A 82 2.57 6.92 -25.65
CA GLU A 82 2.54 8.33 -25.27
C GLU A 82 1.91 8.51 -23.88
N THR A 83 0.75 7.90 -23.64
CA THR A 83 0.08 7.94 -22.32
C THR A 83 0.97 7.32 -21.24
N ARG A 84 1.67 6.22 -21.55
CA ARG A 84 2.59 5.56 -20.61
C ARG A 84 3.77 6.46 -20.27
N VAL A 85 4.35 7.13 -21.26
CA VAL A 85 5.45 8.09 -21.07
C VAL A 85 4.99 9.30 -20.27
N GLU A 86 3.83 9.87 -20.62
CA GLU A 86 3.24 11.02 -19.92
C GLU A 86 2.91 10.67 -18.46
N THR A 87 2.28 9.52 -18.22
CA THR A 87 2.00 9.02 -16.85
C THR A 87 3.30 8.81 -16.07
N THR A 88 4.32 8.22 -16.70
CA THR A 88 5.62 8.00 -16.07
C THR A 88 6.30 9.32 -15.71
N ASN A 89 6.27 10.31 -16.59
CA ASN A 89 6.85 11.62 -16.35
C ASN A 89 6.08 12.36 -15.26
N SER A 90 4.75 12.31 -15.28
CA SER A 90 3.89 12.91 -14.25
C SER A 90 4.18 12.33 -12.86
N ILE A 91 4.36 11.01 -12.74
CA ILE A 91 4.73 10.38 -11.46
C ILE A 91 6.11 10.84 -11.01
N LYS A 92 7.10 10.89 -11.91
CA LYS A 92 8.45 11.36 -11.58
C LYS A 92 8.47 12.82 -11.12
N GLU A 93 7.74 13.69 -11.82
CA GLU A 93 7.61 15.11 -11.47
C GLU A 93 6.97 15.26 -10.09
N LYS A 94 5.89 14.53 -9.79
CA LYS A 94 5.27 14.53 -8.45
C LYS A 94 6.24 14.06 -7.36
N ILE A 95 6.97 12.97 -7.59
CA ILE A 95 7.98 12.48 -6.62
C ILE A 95 9.06 13.53 -6.41
N GLN A 96 9.56 14.14 -7.48
CA GLN A 96 10.59 15.17 -7.40
C GLN A 96 10.08 16.39 -6.63
N GLU A 97 8.89 16.90 -6.95
CA GLU A 97 8.27 18.04 -6.27
C GLU A 97 8.13 17.79 -4.76
N LYS A 98 7.62 16.61 -4.37
CA LYS A 98 7.48 16.23 -2.96
C LYS A 98 8.81 16.20 -2.23
N LEU A 99 9.84 15.58 -2.82
CA LEU A 99 11.17 15.51 -2.22
C LEU A 99 11.85 16.90 -2.15
N GLU A 100 11.69 17.73 -3.17
CA GLU A 100 12.21 19.11 -3.18
C GLU A 100 11.49 20.01 -2.15
N ALA A 101 10.21 19.75 -1.87
CA ALA A 101 9.46 20.39 -0.79
C ALA A 101 9.88 19.94 0.62
N GLY A 102 10.78 18.96 0.73
CA GLY A 102 11.28 18.44 2.00
C GLY A 102 10.41 17.34 2.61
N GLU A 103 9.43 16.79 1.86
CA GLU A 103 8.70 15.59 2.31
C GLU A 103 9.68 14.42 2.49
N GLY A 104 9.48 13.65 3.56
CA GLY A 104 10.29 12.47 3.83
C GLY A 104 10.11 11.40 2.75
N THR A 105 11.16 10.62 2.47
CA THR A 105 11.10 9.54 1.47
C THR A 105 9.94 8.57 1.71
N THR A 106 9.63 8.27 2.97
CA THR A 106 8.54 7.37 3.34
C THR A 106 7.16 7.97 3.03
N SER A 107 6.90 9.25 3.31
CA SER A 107 5.62 9.89 2.98
C SER A 107 5.42 9.98 1.47
N THR A 108 6.48 10.28 0.72
CA THR A 108 6.45 10.28 -0.75
C THR A 108 6.07 8.91 -1.30
N ILE A 109 6.65 7.82 -0.79
CA ILE A 109 6.30 6.47 -1.24
C ILE A 109 4.85 6.13 -0.86
N ARG A 110 4.39 6.45 0.36
CA ARG A 110 2.99 6.24 0.78
C ARG A 110 1.99 6.86 -0.19
N SER A 111 2.27 8.08 -0.67
CA SER A 111 1.39 8.78 -1.63
C SER A 111 1.22 8.07 -2.99
N LEU A 112 2.09 7.12 -3.33
CA LEU A 112 2.00 6.34 -4.57
C LEU A 112 1.12 5.10 -4.43
N PHE A 113 0.79 4.68 -3.20
CA PHE A 113 0.07 3.45 -2.90
C PHE A 113 -1.08 3.74 -1.91
N PRO A 114 -2.10 4.51 -2.30
CA PRO A 114 -3.18 4.93 -1.40
C PRO A 114 -4.01 3.76 -0.84
N ASP A 115 -4.06 2.63 -1.54
CA ASP A 115 -4.80 1.43 -1.13
C ASP A 115 -3.95 0.47 -0.28
N GLN A 116 -2.75 0.90 0.15
CA GLN A 116 -1.82 0.07 0.92
C GLN A 116 -1.16 0.84 2.07
N MET A 117 -1.07 0.18 3.23
CA MET A 117 -0.17 0.62 4.27
C MET A 117 1.28 0.28 3.88
N VAL A 118 2.07 1.32 3.62
CA VAL A 118 3.52 1.24 3.46
C VAL A 118 4.26 1.48 4.78
N VAL A 119 5.04 0.47 5.20
CA VAL A 119 5.84 0.49 6.44
C VAL A 119 7.32 0.35 6.11
N ALA A 120 8.14 1.26 6.62
CA ALA A 120 9.60 1.20 6.50
C ALA A 120 10.19 0.48 7.72
N SER A 121 10.96 -0.59 7.50
CA SER A 121 11.66 -1.29 8.58
C SER A 121 12.94 -1.94 8.05
N SER A 122 14.02 -1.90 8.83
CA SER A 122 15.31 -2.55 8.53
C SER A 122 15.85 -2.26 7.12
N GLY A 123 15.71 -1.00 6.67
CA GLY A 123 16.17 -0.55 5.34
C GLY A 123 15.32 -1.01 4.16
N ARG A 124 14.11 -1.52 4.39
CA ARG A 124 13.17 -2.00 3.36
C ARG A 124 11.78 -1.41 3.58
N TYR A 125 10.96 -1.46 2.53
CA TYR A 125 9.55 -1.10 2.57
C TYR A 125 8.69 -2.36 2.43
N TYR A 126 7.65 -2.43 3.25
CA TYR A 126 6.65 -3.48 3.28
C TYR A 126 5.30 -2.86 2.91
N PHE A 127 4.49 -3.60 2.15
CA PHE A 127 3.23 -3.12 1.59
C PHE A 127 2.13 -4.07 2.02
N PHE A 128 1.15 -3.55 2.74
CA PHE A 128 0.00 -4.30 3.25
C PHE A 128 -1.26 -3.73 2.61
N PRO A 129 -2.15 -4.55 2.03
CA PRO A 129 -3.43 -4.04 1.53
C PRO A 129 -4.24 -3.45 2.70
N ILE A 130 -4.92 -2.32 2.44
CA ILE A 130 -5.95 -1.83 3.36
C ILE A 130 -7.20 -2.69 3.17
N LEU A 131 -7.75 -3.20 4.27
CA LEU A 131 -8.82 -4.20 4.26
C LEU A 131 -10.14 -3.56 4.67
N ASP A 132 -11.11 -3.57 3.76
CA ASP A 132 -12.49 -3.10 4.02
C ASP A 132 -13.23 -3.90 5.09
N SER A 133 -12.73 -5.11 5.43
CA SER A 133 -13.30 -5.94 6.48
C SER A 133 -13.03 -5.43 7.90
N ILE A 134 -12.01 -4.59 8.08
CA ILE A 134 -11.68 -3.96 9.35
C ILE A 134 -12.38 -2.59 9.40
N ALA A 135 -12.95 -2.25 10.55
CA ALA A 135 -13.57 -0.95 10.74
C ALA A 135 -12.54 0.18 10.52
N HIS A 136 -12.93 1.23 9.78
CA HIS A 136 -12.10 2.40 9.53
C HIS A 136 -12.46 3.53 10.49
N HIS A 137 -11.48 4.37 10.86
CA HIS A 137 -11.71 5.47 11.81
C HIS A 137 -12.63 6.58 11.27
N GLY A 138 -12.76 6.72 9.95
CA GLY A 138 -13.67 7.68 9.32
C GLY A 138 -13.24 9.16 9.35
N PHE A 139 -12.30 9.54 10.21
CA PHE A 139 -11.71 10.89 10.23
C PHE A 139 -10.91 11.26 8.99
N THR A 140 -10.86 12.56 8.73
CA THR A 140 -10.06 13.24 7.71
C THR A 140 -8.99 14.11 8.36
N GLU A 141 -8.08 14.67 7.56
CA GLU A 141 -7.06 15.59 8.06
C GLU A 141 -7.60 16.92 8.58
N GLU A 142 -8.83 17.29 8.20
CA GLU A 142 -9.50 18.52 8.60
C GLU A 142 -10.26 18.37 9.93
N ASP A 143 -10.42 17.15 10.44
CA ASP A 143 -11.19 16.87 11.65
C ASP A 143 -10.43 17.18 12.94
N PHE A 144 -9.10 17.36 12.87
CA PHE A 144 -8.26 17.61 14.04
C PHE A 144 -7.33 18.82 13.86
N GLU A 145 -7.31 19.70 14.86
CA GLU A 145 -6.39 20.82 14.96
C GLU A 145 -5.58 20.75 16.25
N VAL A 146 -4.36 21.29 16.26
CA VAL A 146 -3.55 21.38 17.48
C VAL A 146 -3.95 22.65 18.24
N GLY A 147 -4.47 22.47 19.45
CA GLY A 147 -4.83 23.55 20.37
C GLY A 147 -3.62 24.30 20.94
N GLU A 148 -3.88 25.43 21.62
CA GLU A 148 -2.81 26.25 22.23
C GLU A 148 -2.03 25.52 23.34
N ASP A 149 -2.65 24.53 23.96
CA ASP A 149 -2.06 23.66 24.98
C ASP A 149 -1.23 22.50 24.37
N GLY A 150 -1.21 22.38 23.05
CA GLY A 150 -0.49 21.33 22.31
C GLY A 150 -1.26 20.02 22.15
N PHE A 151 -2.50 19.93 22.63
CA PHE A 151 -3.36 18.78 22.41
C PHE A 151 -4.06 18.83 21.05
N LEU A 152 -4.40 17.66 20.49
CA LEU A 152 -5.33 17.59 19.38
C LEU A 152 -6.75 17.88 19.87
N GLU A 153 -7.46 18.73 19.15
CA GLU A 153 -8.86 19.07 19.35
C GLU A 153 -9.65 18.63 18.12
N TYR A 154 -10.81 18.00 18.36
CA TYR A 154 -11.72 17.64 17.28
C TYR A 154 -12.53 18.87 16.85
N VAL A 155 -12.43 19.23 15.58
CA VAL A 155 -13.12 20.38 14.96
C VAL A 155 -14.09 19.95 13.85
N GLY A 156 -14.27 18.65 13.65
CA GLY A 156 -15.16 18.10 12.64
C GLY A 156 -16.66 18.31 12.92
N GLU A 157 -17.49 17.94 11.94
CA GLU A 157 -18.93 18.21 12.00
C GLU A 157 -19.72 17.22 12.88
N ASP A 158 -19.16 16.06 13.21
CA ASP A 158 -19.84 15.03 13.99
C ASP A 158 -19.80 15.36 15.49
N GLY A 159 -20.84 16.06 15.96
CA GLY A 159 -21.00 16.42 17.37
C GLY A 159 -21.20 15.24 18.34
N SER A 160 -21.16 13.98 17.87
CA SER A 160 -21.11 12.80 18.74
C SER A 160 -19.69 12.42 19.16
N VAL A 161 -18.66 12.92 18.46
CA VAL A 161 -17.26 12.68 18.81
C VAL A 161 -16.90 13.53 20.02
N ASN A 162 -16.51 12.86 21.10
CA ASN A 162 -16.03 13.51 22.32
C ASN A 162 -14.57 13.11 22.56
N VAL A 163 -13.67 14.09 22.46
CA VAL A 163 -12.23 13.87 22.68
C VAL A 163 -11.86 14.17 24.12
N LYS A 164 -11.29 13.17 24.80
CA LYS A 164 -10.67 13.34 26.12
C LYS A 164 -9.16 13.47 25.96
N LYS A 165 -8.53 14.35 26.75
CA LYS A 165 -7.08 14.61 26.74
C LYS A 165 -6.38 13.71 27.76
N GLY A 166 -5.31 13.05 27.34
CA GLY A 166 -4.57 12.13 28.21
C GLY A 166 -3.06 12.22 28.10
N VAL A 167 -2.39 11.58 29.05
CA VAL A 167 -0.94 11.35 29.03
C VAL A 167 -0.66 9.90 29.38
N ASP A 168 0.43 9.34 28.87
CA ASP A 168 1.01 8.14 29.40
C ASP A 168 2.36 8.40 30.08
N VAL A 169 2.56 7.75 31.23
CA VAL A 169 3.67 8.05 32.14
C VAL A 169 4.30 6.80 32.73
N SER A 170 5.59 6.91 33.02
CA SER A 170 6.39 5.88 33.67
C SER A 170 7.46 6.52 34.56
N ARG A 171 8.44 5.71 35.02
CA ARG A 171 9.64 6.22 35.70
C ARG A 171 10.38 7.34 34.94
N PHE A 172 10.20 7.46 33.62
CA PHE A 172 10.92 8.44 32.81
C PHE A 172 10.48 9.89 33.08
N GLN A 173 9.25 10.10 33.53
CA GLN A 173 8.72 11.41 33.90
C GLN A 173 9.11 11.80 35.34
N GLY A 174 9.69 10.88 36.12
CA GLY A 174 10.14 11.13 37.47
C GLY A 174 9.00 11.50 38.42
N LYS A 175 9.19 12.53 39.23
CA LYS A 175 8.18 12.99 40.19
C LYS A 175 7.20 13.94 39.50
N ILE A 176 5.92 13.59 39.53
CA ILE A 176 4.83 14.36 38.91
C ILE A 176 4.04 15.15 39.98
N ASP A 177 3.69 16.39 39.67
CA ASP A 177 2.75 17.22 40.44
C ASP A 177 1.35 17.08 39.84
N TRP A 178 0.62 16.06 40.29
CA TRP A 178 -0.66 15.65 39.70
C TRP A 178 -1.79 16.67 39.86
N ASP A 179 -1.75 17.53 40.89
CA ASP A 179 -2.71 18.64 41.03
C ASP A 179 -2.56 19.61 39.84
N LYS A 180 -1.33 19.90 39.41
CA LYS A 180 -1.09 20.75 38.23
C LYS A 180 -1.46 20.06 36.91
N VAL A 181 -1.31 18.74 36.86
CA VAL A 181 -1.72 17.95 35.69
C VAL A 181 -3.25 18.00 35.54
N ALA A 182 -3.98 17.85 36.65
CA ALA A 182 -5.43 18.02 36.66
C ALA A 182 -5.85 19.45 36.31
N ASP A 183 -5.18 20.47 36.87
CA ASP A 183 -5.43 21.89 36.54
C ASP A 183 -5.12 22.22 35.06
N ALA A 184 -4.26 21.43 34.40
CA ALA A 184 -3.98 21.54 32.97
C ALA A 184 -5.07 20.91 32.08
N GLY A 185 -6.12 20.31 32.66
CA GLY A 185 -7.24 19.73 31.93
C GLY A 185 -6.98 18.34 31.37
N ILE A 186 -6.08 17.56 32.00
CA ILE A 186 -5.90 16.14 31.66
C ILE A 186 -7.07 15.34 32.24
N ASP A 187 -7.76 14.59 31.38
CA ASP A 187 -8.92 13.78 31.74
C ASP A 187 -8.50 12.37 32.22
N PHE A 188 -7.48 11.79 31.58
CA PHE A 188 -7.02 10.44 31.88
C PHE A 188 -5.50 10.28 31.84
N ALA A 189 -5.00 9.21 32.49
CA ALA A 189 -3.61 8.82 32.37
C ALA A 189 -3.43 7.30 32.25
N PHE A 190 -2.57 6.86 31.31
CA PHE A 190 -2.05 5.49 31.29
C PHE A 190 -0.75 5.40 32.08
N ILE A 191 -0.72 4.54 33.11
CA ILE A 191 0.43 4.44 34.01
C ILE A 191 1.13 3.11 33.80
N ARG A 192 2.44 3.14 33.53
CA ARG A 192 3.21 1.91 33.37
C ARG A 192 3.26 1.13 34.68
N VAL A 193 2.79 -0.11 34.67
CA VAL A 193 2.93 -1.03 35.82
C VAL A 193 4.31 -1.64 35.84
N GLY A 194 4.82 -2.03 34.67
CA GLY A 194 6.10 -2.70 34.55
C GLY A 194 6.49 -2.94 33.11
N LEU A 195 7.56 -3.71 32.95
CA LEU A 195 8.08 -4.13 31.67
C LEU A 195 8.72 -5.51 31.76
N ARG A 196 8.82 -6.19 30.62
CA ARG A 196 9.75 -7.30 30.44
C ARG A 196 10.98 -6.83 29.65
N GLY A 197 12.17 -7.13 30.17
CA GLY A 197 13.43 -6.72 29.56
C GLY A 197 13.70 -7.40 28.20
N THR A 198 14.23 -6.62 27.26
CA THR A 198 14.39 -7.01 25.84
C THR A 198 15.41 -8.11 25.58
N THR A 199 16.37 -8.34 26.49
CA THR A 199 17.42 -9.37 26.31
C THR A 199 17.22 -10.57 27.24
N GLU A 200 17.27 -10.35 28.56
CA GLU A 200 17.17 -11.45 29.55
C GLU A 200 15.72 -11.87 29.84
N GLY A 201 14.72 -11.14 29.37
CA GLY A 201 13.31 -11.46 29.60
C GLY A 201 12.86 -11.29 31.05
N LYS A 202 13.60 -10.54 31.88
CA LYS A 202 13.24 -10.29 33.28
C LYS A 202 12.08 -9.31 33.38
N ILE A 203 11.09 -9.63 34.21
CA ILE A 203 10.02 -8.72 34.57
C ILE A 203 10.52 -7.73 35.64
N LEU A 204 10.21 -6.45 35.44
CA LEU A 204 10.53 -5.35 36.35
C LEU A 204 9.28 -4.50 36.56
N VAL A 205 8.94 -4.23 37.82
CA VAL A 205 7.91 -3.23 38.18
C VAL A 205 8.45 -1.84 37.88
N ASP A 206 7.60 -0.93 37.41
CA ASP A 206 7.94 0.48 37.28
C ASP A 206 8.07 1.13 38.67
N ASP A 207 9.25 1.67 38.98
CA ASP A 207 9.54 2.22 40.30
C ASP A 207 8.67 3.45 40.65
N CYS A 208 8.00 4.06 39.67
CA CYS A 208 7.08 5.18 39.86
C CYS A 208 5.60 4.77 39.78
N PHE A 209 5.27 3.50 39.53
CA PHE A 209 3.88 3.04 39.37
C PHE A 209 2.99 3.47 40.54
N GLU A 210 3.37 3.13 41.78
CA GLU A 210 2.54 3.39 42.96
C GLU A 210 2.33 4.88 43.22
N ASP A 211 3.35 5.70 43.04
CA ASP A 211 3.26 7.16 43.24
C ASP A 211 2.38 7.80 42.16
N ASN A 212 2.49 7.32 40.91
CA ASN A 212 1.70 7.81 39.78
C ASN A 212 0.23 7.44 39.93
N ILE A 213 -0.10 6.18 40.23
CA ILE A 213 -1.51 5.74 40.31
C ILE A 213 -2.24 6.39 41.49
N LYS A 214 -1.57 6.53 42.64
CA LYS A 214 -2.13 7.25 43.79
C LYS A 214 -2.30 8.73 43.50
N GLY A 215 -1.30 9.35 42.88
CA GLY A 215 -1.31 10.79 42.58
C GLY A 215 -2.39 11.18 41.57
N ALA A 216 -2.47 10.48 40.45
CA ALA A 216 -3.48 10.71 39.42
C ALA A 216 -4.90 10.52 39.98
N THR A 217 -5.15 9.37 40.62
CA THR A 217 -6.46 9.06 41.21
C THR A 217 -6.87 10.08 42.28
N ALA A 218 -5.95 10.50 43.15
CA ALA A 218 -6.23 11.49 44.20
C ALA A 218 -6.54 12.89 43.63
N SER A 219 -6.04 13.18 42.43
CA SER A 219 -6.28 14.45 41.72
C SER A 219 -7.54 14.41 40.83
N GLY A 220 -8.27 13.28 40.84
CA GLY A 220 -9.51 13.12 40.07
C GLY A 220 -9.31 12.78 38.59
N ILE A 221 -8.10 12.38 38.19
CA ILE A 221 -7.80 11.91 36.83
C ILE A 221 -8.16 10.42 36.74
N ASP A 222 -8.87 10.02 35.69
CA ASP A 222 -9.20 8.62 35.47
C ASP A 222 -7.97 7.85 35.01
N VAL A 223 -7.77 6.63 35.53
CA VAL A 223 -6.53 5.88 35.32
C VAL A 223 -6.76 4.59 34.55
N GLY A 224 -5.87 4.36 33.58
CA GLY A 224 -5.61 3.08 32.92
C GLY A 224 -4.16 2.67 33.20
N VAL A 225 -3.79 1.45 32.82
CA VAL A 225 -2.43 0.97 33.05
C VAL A 225 -1.89 0.25 31.82
N TYR A 226 -0.57 0.26 31.65
CA TYR A 226 0.08 -0.49 30.58
C TYR A 226 1.29 -1.29 31.05
N PHE A 227 1.62 -2.32 30.28
CA PHE A 227 2.80 -3.16 30.50
C PHE A 227 3.58 -3.32 29.19
N TYR A 228 4.84 -2.87 29.19
CA TYR A 228 5.74 -3.04 28.03
C TYR A 228 6.15 -4.51 27.91
N SER A 229 5.58 -5.20 26.92
CA SER A 229 5.78 -6.64 26.75
C SER A 229 7.02 -6.95 25.92
N GLN A 230 7.74 -7.99 26.32
CA GLN A 230 8.75 -8.67 25.52
C GLN A 230 8.62 -10.19 25.69
N ALA A 231 7.39 -10.65 25.93
CA ALA A 231 7.06 -12.06 26.03
C ALA A 231 7.31 -12.75 24.69
N VAL A 232 7.78 -14.00 24.75
CA VAL A 232 8.06 -14.81 23.55
C VAL A 232 7.11 -16.00 23.38
N ASN A 233 6.15 -16.15 24.28
CA ASN A 233 5.12 -17.19 24.30
C ASN A 233 4.02 -16.85 25.31
N GLU A 234 2.96 -17.65 25.33
CA GLU A 234 1.79 -17.48 26.18
C GLU A 234 2.11 -17.60 27.68
N GLU A 235 3.04 -18.46 28.09
CA GLU A 235 3.44 -18.61 29.51
C GLU A 235 4.01 -17.30 30.05
N GLU A 236 4.87 -16.64 29.28
CA GLU A 236 5.42 -15.35 29.66
C GLU A 236 4.39 -14.22 29.62
N ALA A 237 3.43 -14.28 28.70
CA ALA A 237 2.31 -13.34 28.68
C ALA A 237 1.44 -13.47 29.94
N LEU A 238 1.22 -14.70 30.42
CA LEU A 238 0.53 -14.98 31.69
C LEU A 238 1.28 -14.41 32.89
N ASP A 239 2.61 -14.54 32.94
CA ASP A 239 3.41 -13.93 34.01
C ASP A 239 3.28 -12.40 34.02
N GLU A 240 3.30 -11.77 32.84
CA GLU A 240 3.18 -10.32 32.68
C GLU A 240 1.81 -9.82 33.15
N VAL A 241 0.73 -10.41 32.64
CA VAL A 241 -0.63 -9.99 33.01
C VAL A 241 -0.94 -10.30 34.48
N GLN A 242 -0.43 -11.40 35.04
CA GLN A 242 -0.66 -11.71 36.46
C GLN A 242 -0.02 -10.66 37.36
N LEU A 243 1.19 -10.20 37.04
CA LEU A 243 1.81 -9.08 37.77
C LEU A 243 0.96 -7.82 37.66
N VAL A 244 0.43 -7.51 36.47
CA VAL A 244 -0.43 -6.35 36.28
C VAL A 244 -1.67 -6.43 37.17
N LEU A 245 -2.39 -7.56 37.12
CA LEU A 245 -3.60 -7.77 37.91
C LEU A 245 -3.34 -7.69 39.43
N ASP A 246 -2.22 -8.27 39.91
CA ASP A 246 -1.83 -8.19 41.32
C ASP A 246 -1.53 -6.75 41.75
N MET A 247 -0.87 -5.96 40.89
CA MET A 247 -0.47 -4.58 41.20
C MET A 247 -1.65 -3.61 41.17
N ILE A 248 -2.67 -3.86 40.35
CA ILE A 248 -3.84 -2.99 40.24
C ILE A 248 -4.99 -3.36 41.17
N GLU A 249 -5.02 -4.56 41.77
CA GLU A 249 -6.07 -5.02 42.69
C GLU A 249 -6.48 -3.96 43.76
N PRO A 250 -5.55 -3.19 44.37
CA PRO A 250 -5.91 -2.21 45.40
C PRO A 250 -6.52 -0.90 44.87
N TYR A 251 -6.59 -0.69 43.55
CA TYR A 251 -6.92 0.58 42.91
C TYR A 251 -8.16 0.47 42.03
N GLU A 252 -8.86 1.60 41.86
CA GLU A 252 -9.95 1.71 40.89
C GLU A 252 -9.35 2.07 39.52
N VAL A 253 -9.36 1.11 38.60
CA VAL A 253 -8.89 1.30 37.22
C VAL A 253 -10.10 1.41 36.30
N LYS A 254 -10.35 2.63 35.78
CA LYS A 254 -11.51 2.93 34.92
C LYS A 254 -11.21 2.85 33.44
N TYR A 255 -9.97 3.15 33.06
CA TYR A 255 -9.49 3.03 31.68
C TYR A 255 -8.89 1.64 31.44
N PRO A 256 -8.63 1.27 30.18
CA PRO A 256 -8.15 -0.07 29.84
C PRO A 256 -6.85 -0.51 30.51
N VAL A 257 -6.68 -1.83 30.60
CA VAL A 257 -5.42 -2.49 30.92
C VAL A 257 -4.77 -2.89 29.61
N VAL A 258 -3.60 -2.31 29.34
CA VAL A 258 -2.99 -2.29 28.01
C VAL A 258 -1.77 -3.22 27.95
N ILE A 259 -1.68 -4.03 26.89
CA ILE A 259 -0.40 -4.61 26.47
C ILE A 259 0.28 -3.68 25.48
N ASP A 260 1.51 -3.29 25.78
CA ASP A 260 2.34 -2.46 24.91
C ASP A 260 3.24 -3.39 24.06
N VAL A 261 2.95 -3.39 22.75
CA VAL A 261 3.57 -4.26 21.74
C VAL A 261 4.42 -3.42 20.80
N GLU A 262 5.72 -3.40 21.07
CA GLU A 262 6.70 -2.70 20.26
C GLU A 262 7.88 -3.58 19.85
N SER A 263 8.44 -3.28 18.68
CA SER A 263 9.72 -3.86 18.30
C SER A 263 10.83 -3.19 19.10
N ALA A 264 11.62 -3.96 19.82
CA ALA A 264 12.76 -3.41 20.54
C ALA A 264 13.87 -2.94 19.59
N ASP A 265 14.47 -1.79 19.89
CA ASP A 265 15.61 -1.23 19.16
C ASP A 265 16.94 -1.92 19.54
N SER A 266 17.01 -3.23 19.32
CA SER A 266 18.19 -4.04 19.62
C SER A 266 18.25 -5.28 18.74
N ASP A 267 19.38 -5.50 18.06
CA ASP A 267 19.63 -6.73 17.28
C ASP A 267 19.58 -8.00 18.13
N SER A 268 19.77 -7.86 19.44
CA SER A 268 19.71 -8.94 20.42
C SER A 268 18.38 -9.05 21.16
N ALA A 269 17.36 -8.31 20.71
CA ALA A 269 16.04 -8.40 21.30
C ALA A 269 15.48 -9.80 21.11
N ARG A 270 14.98 -10.38 22.20
CA ARG A 270 14.44 -11.74 22.23
C ARG A 270 13.19 -11.93 21.37
N THR A 271 12.53 -10.83 21.03
CA THR A 271 11.32 -10.80 20.21
C THR A 271 11.60 -10.64 18.71
N ASN A 272 12.87 -10.48 18.30
CA ASN A 272 13.25 -10.26 16.90
C ASN A 272 12.92 -11.43 15.96
N GLU A 273 12.89 -12.66 16.50
CA GLU A 273 12.65 -13.88 15.72
C GLU A 273 11.20 -14.36 15.82
N LEU A 274 10.32 -13.62 16.52
CA LEU A 274 8.92 -13.99 16.62
C LEU A 274 8.20 -13.79 15.29
N THR A 275 7.33 -14.73 14.96
CA THR A 275 6.36 -14.61 13.86
C THR A 275 5.14 -13.81 14.32
N SER A 276 4.33 -13.35 13.37
CA SER A 276 3.06 -12.68 13.67
C SER A 276 2.15 -13.52 14.56
N ASP A 277 1.96 -14.80 14.20
CA ASP A 277 1.19 -15.76 15.01
C ASP A 277 1.68 -15.87 16.47
N GLN A 278 2.96 -15.64 16.74
CA GLN A 278 3.51 -15.70 18.10
C GLN A 278 3.25 -14.41 18.88
N TYR A 279 3.35 -13.24 18.23
CA TYR A 279 2.92 -11.98 18.83
C TYR A 279 1.42 -12.00 19.13
N GLU A 280 0.60 -12.47 18.20
CA GLU A 280 -0.85 -12.61 18.34
C GLU A 280 -1.21 -13.56 19.49
N ALA A 281 -0.55 -14.71 19.60
CA ALA A 281 -0.75 -15.63 20.74
C ALA A 281 -0.43 -14.99 22.10
N VAL A 282 0.65 -14.19 22.19
CA VAL A 282 1.01 -13.42 23.39
C VAL A 282 -0.09 -12.40 23.71
N VAL A 283 -0.52 -11.63 22.70
CA VAL A 283 -1.50 -10.57 22.85
C VAL A 283 -2.86 -11.09 23.24
N HIS A 284 -3.35 -12.15 22.59
CA HIS A 284 -4.59 -12.81 22.98
C HIS A 284 -4.53 -13.34 24.39
N THR A 285 -3.42 -14.00 24.77
CA THR A 285 -3.25 -14.51 26.14
C THR A 285 -3.36 -13.41 27.18
N PHE A 286 -2.68 -12.29 26.95
CA PHE A 286 -2.75 -11.13 27.84
C PHE A 286 -4.17 -10.56 27.87
N CYS A 287 -4.73 -10.22 26.72
CA CYS A 287 -6.00 -9.51 26.60
C CYS A 287 -7.20 -10.34 27.08
N ASP A 288 -7.23 -11.65 26.78
CA ASP A 288 -8.27 -12.55 27.27
C ASP A 288 -8.20 -12.75 28.79
N THR A 289 -6.99 -12.74 29.35
CA THR A 289 -6.82 -12.82 30.81
C THR A 289 -7.30 -11.53 31.48
N VAL A 290 -6.96 -10.36 30.93
CA VAL A 290 -7.51 -9.06 31.37
C VAL A 290 -9.03 -9.04 31.32
N ARG A 291 -9.61 -9.46 30.19
CA ARG A 291 -11.06 -9.55 29.97
C ARG A 291 -11.72 -10.48 30.98
N SER A 292 -11.11 -11.64 31.25
CA SER A 292 -11.58 -12.62 32.23
C SER A 292 -11.51 -12.12 33.67
N ALA A 293 -10.57 -11.22 33.98
CA ALA A 293 -10.46 -10.55 35.27
C ALA A 293 -11.48 -9.41 35.45
N GLY A 294 -12.28 -9.09 34.42
CA GLY A 294 -13.32 -8.07 34.46
C GLY A 294 -12.87 -6.67 34.06
N TYR A 295 -11.65 -6.53 33.51
CA TYR A 295 -11.13 -5.28 32.99
C TYR A 295 -11.28 -5.23 31.47
N LYS A 296 -11.23 -4.02 30.91
CA LYS A 296 -11.20 -3.81 29.47
C LYS A 296 -9.76 -4.02 28.94
N PRO A 297 -9.50 -5.00 28.05
CA PRO A 297 -8.21 -5.09 27.37
C PRO A 297 -8.07 -4.06 26.27
N MET A 298 -6.85 -3.63 26.04
CA MET A 298 -6.47 -2.77 24.93
C MET A 298 -5.05 -3.13 24.48
N ILE A 299 -4.76 -2.91 23.20
CA ILE A 299 -3.43 -3.10 22.64
C ILE A 299 -2.87 -1.73 22.31
N TYR A 300 -1.64 -1.45 22.77
CA TYR A 300 -0.85 -0.33 22.29
C TYR A 300 0.17 -0.79 21.26
N GLY A 301 0.34 0.02 20.22
CA GLY A 301 1.41 -0.15 19.25
C GLY A 301 1.43 0.96 18.22
N ASN A 302 2.45 0.94 17.36
CA ASN A 302 2.51 1.83 16.20
C ASN A 302 2.09 1.08 14.92
N VAL A 303 2.12 1.75 13.77
CA VAL A 303 1.76 1.13 12.47
C VAL A 303 2.57 -0.14 12.17
N LYS A 304 3.83 -0.22 12.61
CA LYS A 304 4.66 -1.42 12.46
C LYS A 304 4.15 -2.55 13.36
N SER A 305 3.65 -2.25 14.55
CA SER A 305 3.07 -3.23 15.45
C SER A 305 1.87 -3.93 14.80
N TYR A 306 0.90 -3.18 14.29
CA TYR A 306 -0.32 -3.71 13.64
C TYR A 306 -0.12 -4.19 12.19
N THR A 307 1.11 -4.35 11.71
CA THR A 307 1.35 -4.88 10.36
C THR A 307 2.48 -5.88 10.29
N LEU A 308 3.65 -5.54 10.84
CA LEU A 308 4.85 -6.39 10.79
C LEU A 308 4.96 -7.30 12.00
N LEU A 309 4.43 -6.89 13.16
CA LEU A 309 4.44 -7.72 14.37
C LEU A 309 3.15 -8.52 14.49
N MET A 310 2.02 -7.96 14.12
CA MET A 310 0.69 -8.60 14.15
C MET A 310 -0.07 -8.28 12.87
N ASP A 311 -1.03 -9.13 12.50
CA ASP A 311 -2.07 -8.79 11.54
C ASP A 311 -3.15 -7.96 12.25
N ALA A 312 -3.40 -6.74 11.76
CA ALA A 312 -4.47 -5.88 12.29
C ALA A 312 -5.84 -6.57 12.29
N GLN A 313 -6.10 -7.48 11.34
CA GLN A 313 -7.37 -8.22 11.28
C GLN A 313 -7.51 -9.22 12.43
N ASP A 314 -6.41 -9.79 12.91
CA ASP A 314 -6.44 -10.83 13.95
C ASP A 314 -6.73 -10.23 15.34
N VAL A 315 -6.38 -8.96 15.53
CA VAL A 315 -6.52 -8.24 16.80
C VAL A 315 -7.60 -7.14 16.79
N ASP A 316 -8.50 -7.13 15.80
CA ASP A 316 -9.53 -6.09 15.62
C ASP A 316 -10.72 -6.17 16.60
N ASP A 317 -10.76 -7.20 17.46
CA ASP A 317 -11.75 -7.36 18.53
C ASP A 317 -11.37 -6.68 19.85
N TYR A 318 -10.16 -6.14 19.94
CA TYR A 318 -9.67 -5.39 21.10
C TYR A 318 -9.70 -3.88 20.84
N ASP A 319 -9.80 -3.11 21.92
CA ASP A 319 -9.66 -1.66 21.83
C ASP A 319 -8.20 -1.32 21.45
N ILE A 320 -8.02 -0.29 20.63
CA ILE A 320 -6.74 0.03 19.98
C ILE A 320 -6.20 1.39 20.46
N TRP A 321 -4.96 1.38 20.94
CA TRP A 321 -4.18 2.58 21.22
C TRP A 321 -3.03 2.70 20.21
N ILE A 322 -3.22 3.56 19.21
CA ILE A 322 -2.27 3.73 18.09
C ILE A 322 -1.28 4.86 18.37
N ALA A 323 0.01 4.57 18.24
CA ALA A 323 1.07 5.58 18.20
C ALA A 323 1.37 6.01 16.75
N TYR A 324 1.16 7.29 16.48
CA TYR A 324 1.58 7.92 15.22
C TYR A 324 1.82 9.41 15.42
N TYR A 325 3.08 9.84 15.25
CA TYR A 325 3.46 11.23 15.51
C TYR A 325 3.31 12.07 14.24
N GLY A 326 2.27 12.91 14.22
CA GLY A 326 1.95 13.84 13.14
C GLY A 326 0.51 13.70 12.66
N THR A 327 0.02 14.76 12.02
CA THR A 327 -1.33 14.83 11.45
C THR A 327 -1.24 14.91 9.91
N PRO A 328 -2.16 14.27 9.16
CA PRO A 328 -3.19 13.34 9.65
C PRO A 328 -2.63 12.01 10.14
N LEU A 329 -3.44 11.29 10.93
CA LEU A 329 -3.17 9.90 11.29
C LEU A 329 -3.03 9.04 10.04
N TYR A 330 -1.92 8.30 9.93
CA TYR A 330 -1.67 7.44 8.78
C TYR A 330 -2.30 6.04 8.88
N TYR A 331 -2.60 5.59 10.10
CA TYR A 331 -3.26 4.30 10.33
C TYR A 331 -4.74 4.41 9.96
N PRO A 332 -5.26 3.60 9.00
CA PRO A 332 -6.59 3.82 8.42
C PRO A 332 -7.74 3.19 9.23
N TYR A 333 -7.43 2.27 10.14
CA TYR A 333 -8.43 1.51 10.89
C TYR A 333 -8.88 2.25 12.14
N HIS A 334 -10.01 1.80 12.71
CA HIS A 334 -10.55 2.28 13.97
C HIS A 334 -9.47 2.29 15.06
N PHE A 335 -9.54 3.30 15.92
CA PHE A 335 -8.73 3.41 17.13
C PHE A 335 -9.59 3.99 18.24
N ASP A 336 -9.23 3.69 19.50
CA ASP A 336 -9.90 4.22 20.67
C ASP A 336 -9.06 5.33 21.32
N VAL A 337 -7.73 5.17 21.27
CA VAL A 337 -6.76 6.14 21.76
C VAL A 337 -5.68 6.38 20.70
N TRP A 338 -5.28 7.63 20.52
CA TRP A 338 -4.18 8.02 19.63
C TRP A 338 -3.11 8.78 20.40
N GLN A 339 -1.92 8.17 20.53
CA GLN A 339 -0.70 8.86 20.98
C GLN A 339 -0.11 9.64 19.80
N PHE A 340 -0.33 10.95 19.79
CA PHE A 340 -0.03 11.80 18.64
C PHE A 340 1.31 12.54 18.76
N THR A 341 1.95 12.53 19.93
CA THR A 341 3.31 13.07 20.12
C THR A 341 3.98 12.51 21.37
N SER A 342 5.31 12.38 21.32
CA SER A 342 6.17 12.05 22.47
C SER A 342 6.99 13.24 23.01
N SER A 343 6.64 14.44 22.56
CA SER A 343 7.36 15.67 22.86
C SER A 343 6.49 16.75 23.51
N GLY A 344 5.34 16.33 24.05
CA GLY A 344 4.39 17.18 24.73
C GLY A 344 4.94 17.85 25.99
N LYS A 345 4.19 18.84 26.47
CA LYS A 345 4.48 19.61 27.67
C LYS A 345 3.21 19.80 28.47
N VAL A 346 3.18 19.24 29.67
CA VAL A 346 2.05 19.38 30.61
C VAL A 346 2.57 19.97 31.92
N ALA A 347 1.85 20.95 32.46
CA ALA A 347 2.20 21.54 33.74
C ALA A 347 2.20 20.47 34.84
N GLY A 348 3.28 20.41 35.62
CA GLY A 348 3.45 19.39 36.66
C GLY A 348 4.29 18.17 36.24
N ILE A 349 4.63 18.05 34.96
CA ILE A 349 5.56 17.03 34.45
C ILE A 349 6.83 17.73 33.92
N ASP A 350 7.98 17.35 34.47
CA ASP A 350 9.26 17.86 34.00
C ASP A 350 9.70 17.12 32.73
N GLY A 351 10.11 17.86 31.70
CA GLY A 351 10.62 17.26 30.47
C GLY A 351 9.52 17.00 29.43
N ASN A 352 9.73 16.00 28.57
CA ASN A 352 8.75 15.60 27.56
C ASN A 352 7.78 14.60 28.17
N VAL A 353 6.53 14.65 27.71
CA VAL A 353 5.52 13.64 28.01
C VAL A 353 4.78 13.28 26.73
N ASP A 354 4.37 12.02 26.66
CA ASP A 354 3.53 11.50 25.60
C ASP A 354 2.10 12.07 25.78
N LEU A 355 1.51 12.55 24.68
CA LEU A 355 0.15 13.10 24.70
C LEU A 355 -0.78 12.22 23.88
N ASP A 356 -1.95 11.98 24.47
CA ASP A 356 -2.98 11.11 23.93
C ASP A 356 -4.30 11.86 23.77
N ILE A 357 -5.06 11.44 22.76
CA ILE A 357 -6.49 11.68 22.72
C ILE A 357 -7.24 10.36 22.79
N CYS A 358 -8.33 10.31 23.56
CA CYS A 358 -9.25 9.18 23.59
C CYS A 358 -10.60 9.59 23.01
N ILE A 359 -11.14 8.79 22.09
CA ILE A 359 -12.44 9.03 21.46
C ILE A 359 -13.54 8.07 21.97
N THR A 360 -13.15 7.12 22.82
CA THR A 360 -14.04 6.12 23.41
C THR A 360 -14.38 6.50 24.85
N ASP A 361 -15.65 6.31 25.23
CA ASP A 361 -16.11 6.52 26.60
C ASP A 361 -16.03 5.21 27.40
N TYR A 362 -15.33 5.24 28.53
CA TYR A 362 -15.03 4.08 29.38
C TYR A 362 -15.80 4.08 30.69
#